data_AF-A0A8X7PK55-F1
#
_entry.id   AF-A0A8X7PK55-F1
#
_cell.length_a   1.000
_cell.length_b   1.000
_cell.length_c   1.000
_cell.angle_alpha   90.00
_cell.angle_beta   90.00
_cell.angle_gamma   90.00
#
_symmetry.space_group_name_H-M   'P 1'
#
loop_
_entity.id
_entity.type
_entity.pdbx_description
1 polymer ?
#
loop_
_entity_poly.entity_id
_entity_poly.type
_entity_poly.pdbx_seq_one_letter_code
_entity_poly.pdbx_strand_id
1 'polypeptide(L)'
;MVILDGDRKKGELEERRYFAFEIDRLHEELDQFPPQPEADDGIPTACYCGGQPVVKCSYTPKDPYRRYFSCPNVDDGGCHIWKWWDVALTEELSEVQRRV
;
A
#
# COMPACT_ATOMS: atom_id res chain seq x y z
N MET A 1 -19.96 52.00 -9.19
CA MET A 1 -18.55 51.65 -9.46
C MET A 1 -18.15 50.60 -8.45
N VAL A 2 -18.11 49.33 -8.89
CA VAL A 2 -17.79 48.17 -8.05
C VAL A 2 -16.28 48.07 -7.91
N ILE A 3 -15.77 48.19 -6.68
CA ILE A 3 -14.41 47.79 -6.33
C ILE A 3 -14.58 46.94 -5.08
N LEU A 4 -14.49 45.60 -5.18
CA LEU A 4 -14.05 44.67 -4.12
C LEU A 4 -13.88 43.23 -4.69
N ASP A 5 -13.24 43.05 -5.86
CA ASP A 5 -12.84 41.70 -6.33
C ASP A 5 -11.37 41.37 -6.00
N GLY A 6 -10.54 42.39 -5.73
CA GLY A 6 -9.09 42.23 -5.53
C GLY A 6 -8.70 41.65 -4.16
N ASP A 7 -9.38 42.05 -3.09
CA ASP A 7 -9.01 41.65 -1.72
C ASP A 7 -9.38 40.20 -1.41
N ARG A 8 -10.51 39.71 -1.95
CA ARG A 8 -10.93 38.30 -1.84
C ARG A 8 -9.94 37.37 -2.55
N LYS A 9 -9.53 37.73 -3.78
CA LYS A 9 -8.56 36.95 -4.56
C LYS A 9 -7.17 36.92 -3.91
N LYS A 10 -6.78 38.00 -3.22
CA LYS A 10 -5.50 38.08 -2.49
C LYS A 10 -5.49 37.14 -1.28
N GLY A 11 -6.59 37.07 -0.53
CA GLY A 11 -6.76 36.10 0.56
C GLY A 11 -6.72 34.64 0.07
N GLU A 12 -7.40 34.33 -1.03
CA GLU A 12 -7.40 33.00 -1.65
C GLU A 12 -6.01 32.56 -2.16
N LEU A 13 -5.23 33.49 -2.71
CA LEU A 13 -3.85 33.24 -3.17
C LEU A 13 -2.88 33.01 -2.01
N GLU A 14 -3.07 33.72 -0.91
CA GLU A 14 -2.27 33.58 0.30
C GLU A 14 -2.57 32.24 1.01
N GLU A 15 -3.84 31.89 1.15
CA GLU A 15 -4.27 30.61 1.73
C GLU A 15 -3.74 29.40 0.93
N ARG A 16 -3.79 29.48 -0.41
CA ARG A 16 -3.19 28.47 -1.30
C ARG A 16 -1.69 28.32 -1.10
N ARG A 17 -0.98 29.42 -0.82
CA ARG A 17 0.47 29.40 -0.58
C ARG A 17 0.81 28.77 0.76
N TYR A 18 0.03 29.07 1.81
CA TYR A 18 0.16 28.40 3.10
C TYR A 18 -0.12 26.90 2.99
N PHE A 19 -1.16 26.51 2.27
CA PHE A 19 -1.49 25.10 2.08
C PHE A 19 -0.41 24.34 1.29
N ALA A 20 0.15 24.96 0.25
CA ALA A 20 1.26 24.37 -0.50
C ALA A 20 2.52 24.20 0.37
N PHE A 21 2.86 25.20 1.19
CA PHE A 21 3.99 25.12 2.13
C PHE A 21 3.80 24.01 3.17
N GLU A 22 2.59 23.85 3.69
CA GLU A 22 2.28 22.78 4.65
C GLU A 22 2.35 21.39 3.99
N ILE A 23 1.90 21.26 2.73
CA ILE A 23 2.06 20.01 1.97
C ILE A 23 3.53 19.69 1.74
N ASP A 24 4.34 20.65 1.33
CA ASP A 24 5.78 20.44 1.12
C ASP A 24 6.47 20.03 2.42
N ARG A 25 6.10 20.66 3.55
CA ARG A 25 6.58 20.30 4.90
C ARG A 25 6.19 18.87 5.28
N LEU A 26 4.95 18.47 5.03
CA LEU A 26 4.46 17.11 5.30
C LEU A 26 5.12 16.08 4.38
N HIS A 27 5.41 16.40 3.12
CA HIS A 27 6.18 15.53 2.24
C HIS A 27 7.60 15.30 2.76
N GLU A 28 8.27 16.37 3.21
CA GLU A 28 9.61 16.28 3.80
C GLU A 28 9.62 15.47 5.11
N GLU A 29 8.54 15.52 5.89
CA GLU A 29 8.32 14.64 7.06
C GLU A 29 8.02 13.18 6.67
N LEU A 30 7.27 12.93 5.58
CA LEU A 30 6.99 11.57 5.09
C LEU A 30 8.25 10.88 4.53
N ASP A 31 9.14 11.62 3.86
CA ASP A 31 10.42 11.07 3.37
C ASP A 31 11.32 10.57 4.52
N GLN A 32 11.11 11.04 5.75
CA GLN A 32 11.82 10.55 6.95
C GLN A 32 11.30 9.22 7.47
N PHE A 33 10.10 8.80 7.06
CA PHE A 33 9.55 7.49 7.35
C PHE A 33 9.56 6.65 6.08
N PRO A 34 10.69 5.98 5.76
CA PRO A 34 10.69 5.05 4.63
C PRO A 34 9.53 4.07 4.83
N PRO A 35 8.81 3.69 3.75
CA PRO A 35 7.71 2.74 3.86
C PRO A 35 8.23 1.52 4.60
N GLN A 36 7.66 1.29 5.78
CA GLN A 36 8.00 0.11 6.56
C GLN A 36 7.51 -1.06 5.75
N PRO A 37 8.33 -2.13 5.57
CA PRO A 37 7.82 -3.33 4.91
C PRO A 37 6.56 -3.74 5.67
N GLU A 38 5.45 -3.80 4.96
CA GLU A 38 4.22 -4.26 5.57
C GLU A 38 4.47 -5.67 6.11
N ALA A 39 3.84 -6.05 7.23
CA ALA A 39 4.08 -7.36 7.86
C ALA A 39 3.78 -8.55 6.92
N ASP A 40 3.09 -8.26 5.81
CA ASP A 40 2.71 -9.21 4.77
C ASP A 40 3.53 -9.08 3.49
N ASP A 41 4.58 -8.26 3.47
CA ASP A 41 5.47 -8.11 2.32
C ASP A 41 6.30 -9.36 2.05
N GLY A 42 6.59 -9.58 0.78
CA GLY A 42 7.33 -10.75 0.31
C GLY A 42 6.51 -12.04 0.32
N ILE A 43 7.20 -13.17 0.43
CA ILE A 43 6.61 -14.51 0.50
C ILE A 43 6.11 -14.78 1.93
N PRO A 44 4.80 -15.02 2.12
CA PRO A 44 4.27 -15.36 3.44
C PRO A 44 4.90 -16.65 3.98
N THR A 45 5.54 -16.58 5.14
CA THR A 45 6.13 -17.74 5.83
C THR A 45 5.17 -18.35 6.85
N ALA A 46 4.25 -17.55 7.40
CA ALA A 46 3.22 -17.97 8.34
C ALA A 46 1.93 -17.16 8.13
N CYS A 47 0.78 -17.74 8.48
CA CYS A 47 -0.48 -17.02 8.63
C CYS A 47 -0.56 -16.34 10.01
N TYR A 48 -1.42 -15.34 10.18
CA TYR A 48 -1.67 -14.70 11.48
C TYR A 48 -2.16 -15.66 12.57
N CYS A 49 -2.78 -16.79 12.19
CA CYS A 49 -3.17 -17.86 13.12
C CYS A 49 -2.02 -18.80 13.50
N GLY A 50 -0.80 -18.58 12.99
CA GLY A 50 0.36 -19.46 13.15
C GLY A 50 0.40 -20.65 12.19
N GLY A 51 -0.63 -20.84 11.36
CA GLY A 51 -0.69 -21.90 10.36
C GLY A 51 0.25 -21.65 9.18
N GLN A 52 0.79 -22.72 8.59
CA GLN A 52 1.66 -22.62 7.41
C GLN A 52 0.81 -22.33 6.15
N PRO A 53 1.12 -21.26 5.37
CA PRO A 53 0.38 -20.94 4.16
C PRO A 53 0.58 -21.98 3.07
N VAL A 54 -0.46 -22.22 2.27
CA VAL A 54 -0.45 -23.12 1.12
C VAL A 54 -0.67 -22.34 -0.17
N VAL A 55 -0.08 -22.82 -1.27
CA VAL A 55 -0.30 -22.24 -2.61
C VAL A 55 -1.49 -22.93 -3.26
N LYS A 56 -2.49 -22.16 -3.68
CA LYS A 56 -3.68 -22.60 -4.41
C LYS A 56 -3.73 -21.97 -5.80
N CYS A 57 -4.54 -22.56 -6.68
CA CYS A 57 -4.85 -21.99 -8.00
C CYS A 57 -6.23 -21.34 -7.98
N SER A 58 -6.35 -20.16 -8.59
CA SER A 58 -7.60 -19.49 -8.85
C SER A 58 -8.28 -20.15 -10.04
N TYR A 59 -9.58 -20.39 -9.92
CA TYR A 59 -10.44 -20.88 -10.99
C TYR A 59 -11.52 -19.86 -11.33
N THR A 60 -11.34 -18.61 -10.92
CA THR A 60 -12.26 -17.52 -11.25
C THR A 60 -12.11 -17.17 -12.74
N PRO A 61 -13.20 -16.76 -13.43
CA PRO A 61 -13.11 -16.31 -14.82
C PRO A 61 -12.19 -15.10 -15.02
N LYS A 62 -12.03 -14.27 -13.98
CA LYS A 62 -11.19 -13.06 -14.01
C LYS A 62 -9.70 -13.39 -13.96
N ASP A 63 -9.32 -14.37 -13.15
CA ASP A 63 -7.92 -14.74 -12.90
C ASP A 63 -7.74 -16.28 -13.02
N PRO A 64 -7.99 -16.88 -14.19
CA PRO A 64 -7.94 -18.33 -14.34
C PRO A 64 -6.51 -18.85 -14.20
N TYR A 65 -6.33 -19.93 -13.43
CA TYR A 65 -5.08 -20.62 -13.14
C TYR A 65 -3.99 -19.79 -12.45
N ARG A 66 -4.30 -18.55 -12.02
CA ARG A 66 -3.37 -17.72 -11.26
C ARG A 66 -3.17 -18.29 -9.86
N ARG A 67 -1.93 -18.30 -9.37
CA ARG A 67 -1.59 -18.87 -8.05
C ARG A 67 -1.67 -17.83 -6.93
N TYR A 68 -2.11 -18.25 -5.75
CA TYR A 68 -2.16 -17.41 -4.54
C TYR A 68 -1.81 -18.22 -3.28
N PHE A 69 -1.23 -17.56 -2.29
CA PHE A 69 -1.05 -18.06 -0.93
C PHE A 69 -2.37 -17.92 -0.16
N SER A 70 -2.69 -18.93 0.65
CA SER A 70 -3.91 -18.98 1.47
C SER A 70 -3.67 -19.81 2.73
N CYS A 71 -4.31 -19.44 3.84
CA CYS A 71 -4.34 -20.30 5.02
C CYS A 71 -5.23 -21.55 4.80
N PRO A 72 -4.84 -22.73 5.32
CA PRO A 72 -5.72 -23.90 5.39
C PRO A 72 -7.00 -23.67 6.21
N ASN A 73 -6.92 -22.81 7.23
CA ASN A 73 -7.99 -22.55 8.19
C ASN A 73 -8.85 -21.33 7.82
N VAL A 74 -8.84 -20.91 6.56
CA VAL A 74 -9.52 -19.68 6.09
C VAL A 74 -11.01 -19.62 6.43
N ASP A 75 -11.65 -20.79 6.62
CA ASP A 75 -13.07 -20.93 6.90
C ASP A 75 -13.44 -20.84 8.39
N ASP A 76 -12.48 -20.58 9.30
CA ASP A 76 -12.74 -20.50 10.75
C ASP A 76 -13.35 -19.15 11.21
N GLY A 77 -13.55 -18.20 10.28
CA GLY A 77 -14.11 -16.88 10.54
C GLY A 77 -13.11 -15.83 11.04
N GLY A 78 -11.83 -16.17 11.18
CA GLY A 78 -10.75 -15.25 11.50
C GLY A 78 -10.15 -14.53 10.27
N CYS A 79 -9.24 -13.58 10.55
CA CYS A 79 -8.41 -12.97 9.50
C CYS A 79 -7.26 -13.92 9.16
N HIS A 80 -7.15 -14.30 7.88
CA HIS A 80 -6.13 -15.20 7.37
C HIS A 80 -5.38 -14.59 6.21
N ILE A 81 -4.14 -15.04 6.03
CA ILE A 81 -3.30 -14.65 4.90
C ILE A 81 -4.00 -15.03 3.57
N TRP A 82 -4.07 -14.05 2.69
CA TRP A 82 -4.39 -14.24 1.28
C TRP A 82 -3.51 -13.29 0.47
N LYS A 83 -2.73 -13.84 -0.46
CA LYS A 83 -1.82 -13.03 -1.28
C LYS A 83 -1.56 -13.66 -2.62
N TRP A 84 -1.53 -12.85 -3.69
CA TRP A 84 -1.15 -13.34 -5.01
C TRP A 84 0.31 -13.80 -5.02
N TRP A 85 0.56 -14.96 -5.61
CA TRP A 85 1.90 -15.56 -5.62
C TRP A 85 2.92 -14.73 -6.41
N ASP A 86 2.49 -14.15 -7.54
CA ASP A 86 3.32 -13.28 -8.37
C ASP A 86 3.66 -11.94 -7.70
N VAL A 87 2.74 -11.40 -6.90
CA VAL A 87 2.97 -10.17 -6.13
C VAL A 87 4.02 -10.43 -5.04
N ALA A 88 3.83 -11.48 -4.25
CA ALA A 88 4.78 -11.91 -3.22
C ALA A 88 6.19 -12.14 -3.77
N LEU A 89 6.31 -12.78 -4.93
CA LEU A 89 7.61 -12.98 -5.56
C LEU A 89 8.24 -11.69 -6.09
N THR A 90 7.44 -10.80 -6.66
CA THR A 90 7.95 -9.55 -7.21
C THR A 90 8.53 -8.69 -6.09
N GLU A 91 7.88 -8.66 -4.94
CA GLU A 91 8.37 -7.96 -3.74
C GLU A 91 9.71 -8.56 -3.26
N GLU A 92 9.79 -9.88 -3.07
CA GLU A 92 11.05 -10.56 -2.69
C GLU A 92 12.19 -10.28 -3.67
N LEU A 93 11.94 -10.43 -4.97
CA LEU A 93 12.95 -10.19 -5.99
C LEU A 93 13.39 -8.73 -6.03
N SER A 94 12.47 -7.79 -5.78
CA SER A 94 12.79 -6.36 -5.70
C SER A 94 13.70 -6.03 -4.50
N GLU A 95 13.52 -6.74 -3.38
CA GLU A 95 14.40 -6.61 -2.21
C GLU A 95 15.79 -7.17 -2.47
N VAL A 96 15.87 -8.33 -3.14
CA VAL A 96 17.15 -8.93 -3.51
C VAL A 96 17.93 -7.99 -4.44
N GLN A 97 17.27 -7.39 -5.44
CA GLN A 97 17.90 -6.47 -6.38
C GLN A 97 18.45 -5.19 -5.71
N ARG A 98 17.83 -4.74 -4.61
CA ARG A 98 18.30 -3.57 -3.82
C ARG A 98 19.53 -3.87 -2.96
N ARG A 99 19.85 -5.14 -2.71
CA ARG A 99 20.97 -5.57 -1.84
C ARG A 99 22.22 -5.98 -2.63
N VAL A 100 22.19 -5.87 -3.97
CA VAL A 100 23.32 -6.13 -4.89
C VAL A 100 23.87 -4.80 -5.40
#